data_AF-A0AAX1UFZ7-F1
#
_entry.id   AF-A0AAX1UFZ7-F1
#
_cell.length_a   1.000
_cell.length_b   1.000
_cell.length_c   1.000
_cell.angle_alpha   90.00
_cell.angle_beta   90.00
_cell.angle_gamma   90.00
#
_symmetry.space_group_name_H-M   'P 1'
#
loop_
_entity.id
_entity.type
_entity.pdbx_description
1 polymer ?
#
loop_
_entity_poly.entity_id
_entity_poly.type
_entity_poly.pdbx_seq_one_letter_code
_entity_poly.pdbx_strand_id
1 'polypeptide(L)'
;MRRAGKPCILCKRTATTVTVDFDHASLSRADQQKLNELEGIFRRAVVVIIERVAEGLDPTTWGSLSSPAGVTIHGLPHDRAELAATMLDNAVSSLLGIQPAADGTCASL
;
A
#
# COMPACT_ATOMS: atom_id res chain seq x y z
N MET A 1 16.16 3.17 -10.60
CA MET A 1 15.25 3.25 -11.78
C MET A 1 13.95 2.56 -11.41
N ARG A 2 12.82 3.27 -11.41
CA ARG A 2 11.49 2.67 -11.12
C ARG A 2 11.11 1.78 -12.31
N ARG A 3 10.90 0.48 -12.09
CA ARG A 3 10.35 -0.40 -13.14
C ARG A 3 8.87 -0.04 -13.30
N ALA A 4 8.53 0.70 -14.35
CA ALA A 4 7.14 0.96 -14.71
C ALA A 4 6.39 -0.38 -14.86
N GLY A 5 5.17 -0.47 -14.34
CA GLY A 5 4.35 -1.70 -14.39
C GLY A 5 4.45 -2.61 -13.16
N LYS A 6 4.99 -2.13 -12.04
CA LYS A 6 4.88 -2.81 -10.73
C LYS A 6 4.34 -1.85 -9.68
N PRO A 7 3.55 -2.33 -8.71
CA PRO A 7 3.10 -1.51 -7.59
C PRO A 7 4.32 -1.02 -6.80
N CYS A 8 4.44 0.28 -6.62
CA CYS A 8 5.49 0.84 -5.77
C CYS A 8 4.91 1.12 -4.39
N ILE A 9 5.35 0.34 -3.41
CA ILE A 9 5.01 0.54 -2.01
C ILE A 9 6.27 0.96 -1.26
N LEU A 10 6.19 2.11 -0.61
CA LEU A 10 7.28 2.73 0.13
C LEU A 10 6.99 2.68 1.62
N CYS A 11 7.95 2.21 2.40
CA CYS A 11 7.90 2.27 3.87
C CYS A 11 8.87 3.34 4.36
N LYS A 12 8.34 4.49 4.79
CA LYS A 12 9.12 5.59 5.36
C LYS A 12 9.15 5.46 6.88
N ARG A 13 10.34 5.29 7.45
CA ARG A 13 10.50 5.11 8.90
C ARG A 13 10.73 6.46 9.58
N THR A 14 10.14 6.61 10.77
CA THR A 14 10.50 7.62 11.77
C THR A 14 11.15 6.92 12.97
N ALA A 15 11.43 7.65 14.06
CA ALA A 15 12.04 7.09 15.26
C ALA A 15 11.20 5.98 15.92
N THR A 16 9.87 6.04 15.80
CA THR A 16 8.95 5.14 16.52
C THR A 16 7.88 4.50 15.65
N THR A 17 7.62 5.04 14.46
CA THR A 17 6.56 4.57 13.58
C THR A 17 6.98 4.57 12.12
N VAL A 18 6.19 3.92 11.29
CA VAL A 18 6.41 3.78 9.85
C VAL A 18 5.16 4.24 9.11
N THR A 19 5.39 4.93 7.99
CA THR A 19 4.38 5.30 7.02
C THR A 19 4.52 4.43 5.78
N VAL A 20 3.43 3.82 5.35
CA VAL A 20 3.32 3.01 4.15
C VAL A 20 2.59 3.80 3.08
N ASP A 21 3.25 4.04 1.95
CA ASP A 21 2.70 4.77 0.81
C ASP A 21 2.63 3.85 -0.42
N PHE A 22 1.45 3.75 -1.03
CA PHE A 22 1.26 3.21 -2.37
C PHE A 22 0.95 4.36 -3.33
N ASP A 23 1.82 4.56 -4.32
CA ASP A 23 1.69 5.60 -5.35
C ASP A 23 1.07 5.02 -6.62
N HIS A 24 -0.13 5.46 -6.98
CA HIS A 24 -0.82 4.99 -8.17
C HIS A 24 -0.05 5.32 -9.47
N ALA A 25 0.71 6.43 -9.49
CA ALA A 25 1.50 6.84 -10.65
C ALA A 25 2.69 5.90 -10.93
N SER A 26 3.00 4.97 -10.02
CA SER A 26 4.02 3.94 -10.24
C SER A 26 3.61 2.85 -11.24
N LEU A 27 2.31 2.67 -11.45
CA LEU A 27 1.75 1.69 -12.36
C LEU A 27 1.86 2.13 -13.83
N SER A 28 1.77 1.17 -14.76
CA SER A 28 1.63 1.50 -16.19
C SER A 28 0.28 2.18 -16.45
N ARG A 29 0.12 2.93 -17.55
CA ARG A 29 -1.18 3.57 -17.87
C ARG A 29 -2.34 2.56 -17.96
N ALA A 30 -2.08 1.38 -18.53
CA ALA A 30 -3.08 0.33 -18.65
C ALA A 30 -3.48 -0.21 -17.27
N ASP A 31 -2.51 -0.43 -16.38
CA ASP A 31 -2.76 -0.87 -15.00
C ASP A 31 -3.47 0.20 -14.18
N GLN A 32 -3.13 1.49 -14.38
CA GLN A 32 -3.83 2.60 -13.73
C GLN A 32 -5.31 2.63 -14.11
N GLN A 33 -5.59 2.49 -15.41
CA GLN A 33 -6.96 2.43 -15.90
C GLN A 33 -7.72 1.23 -15.31
N LYS A 34 -7.10 0.05 -15.30
CA LYS A 34 -7.69 -1.15 -14.73
C LYS A 34 -7.95 -1.02 -13.22
N LEU A 35 -7.03 -0.42 -12.46
CA LEU A 35 -7.22 -0.20 -11.03
C LEU A 35 -8.34 0.82 -10.76
N ASN A 36 -8.47 1.85 -11.60
CA ASN A 36 -9.60 2.80 -11.54
C ASN A 36 -10.95 2.11 -11.82
N GLU A 37 -11.01 1.22 -12.82
CA GLU A 37 -12.21 0.42 -13.10
C GLU A 37 -12.59 -0.48 -11.91
N LEU A 38 -11.59 -0.92 -11.14
CA LEU A 38 -11.73 -1.76 -9.95
C LEU A 38 -11.68 -0.95 -8.63
N GLU A 39 -11.81 0.38 -8.66
CA GLU A 39 -11.57 1.24 -7.49
C GLU A 39 -12.43 0.85 -6.29
N GLY A 40 -13.70 0.49 -6.51
CA GLY A 40 -14.59 0.03 -5.44
C GLY A 40 -14.12 -1.25 -4.75
N ILE A 41 -13.49 -2.18 -5.49
CA ILE A 41 -12.90 -3.41 -4.93
C ILE A 41 -11.60 -3.07 -4.20
N PHE A 42 -10.76 -2.23 -4.80
CA PHE A 42 -9.51 -1.77 -4.21
C PHE A 42 -9.74 -1.07 -2.87
N ARG A 43 -10.68 -0.11 -2.80
CA ARG A 43 -11.00 0.60 -1.55
C ARG A 43 -11.49 -0.34 -0.45
N ARG A 44 -12.31 -1.35 -0.78
CA ARG A 44 -12.73 -2.36 0.20
C ARG A 44 -11.54 -3.18 0.71
N ALA A 45 -10.63 -3.59 -0.17
CA ALA A 45 -9.41 -4.29 0.24
C ALA A 45 -8.54 -3.42 1.17
N VAL A 46 -8.39 -2.13 0.85
CA VAL A 46 -7.65 -1.17 1.71
C VAL A 46 -8.27 -1.04 3.09
N VAL A 47 -9.60 -0.97 3.21
CA VAL A 47 -10.29 -0.94 4.51
C VAL A 47 -9.98 -2.20 5.33
N VAL A 48 -10.09 -3.40 4.73
CA VAL A 48 -9.78 -4.67 5.41
C VAL A 48 -8.32 -4.73 5.87
N ILE A 49 -7.39 -4.22 5.04
CA ILE A 49 -5.97 -4.13 5.40
C ILE A 49 -5.81 -3.23 6.62
N ILE A 50 -6.40 -2.04 6.61
CA ILE A 50 -6.33 -1.07 7.70
C ILE A 50 -6.86 -1.68 9.00
N GLU A 51 -8.07 -2.27 8.98
CA GLU A 51 -8.67 -2.93 10.14
C GLU A 51 -7.74 -3.99 10.74
N ARG A 52 -7.10 -4.79 9.88
CA ARG A 52 -6.21 -5.87 10.29
C ARG A 52 -4.89 -5.35 10.89
N VAL A 53 -4.27 -4.35 10.29
CA VAL A 53 -2.96 -3.84 10.75
C VAL A 53 -3.09 -2.90 11.95
N ALA A 54 -4.24 -2.26 12.10
CA ALA A 54 -4.59 -1.41 13.24
C ALA A 54 -5.19 -2.19 14.43
N GLU A 55 -5.46 -3.48 14.28
CA GLU A 55 -6.05 -4.31 15.34
C GLU A 55 -5.21 -4.26 16.63
N GLY A 56 -5.81 -3.70 17.69
CA GLY A 56 -5.18 -3.52 19.00
C GLY A 56 -4.29 -2.27 19.14
N LEU A 57 -4.22 -1.41 18.12
CA LEU A 57 -3.53 -0.11 18.19
C LEU A 57 -4.45 0.99 18.72
N ASP A 58 -3.86 1.99 19.38
CA ASP A 58 -4.58 3.20 19.79
C ASP A 58 -4.97 4.01 18.54
N PRO A 59 -6.27 4.26 18.29
CA PRO A 59 -6.75 4.99 17.11
C PRO A 59 -6.27 6.45 17.01
N THR A 60 -5.69 7.01 18.08
CA THR A 60 -5.10 8.36 18.06
C THR A 60 -3.67 8.39 17.52
N THR A 61 -3.02 7.22 17.41
CA THR A 61 -1.59 7.11 17.04
C THR A 61 -1.35 6.78 15.57
N TRP A 62 -2.38 6.36 14.84
CA TRP A 62 -2.29 5.99 13.43
C TRP A 62 -3.40 6.65 12.61
N GLY A 63 -3.20 6.67 11.30
CA GLY A 63 -4.23 7.14 10.38
C GLY A 63 -4.02 6.64 8.97
N SER A 64 -5.02 6.83 8.13
CA SER A 64 -4.97 6.43 6.72
C SER A 64 -5.61 7.48 5.83
N LEU A 65 -5.04 7.68 4.65
CA LEU A 65 -5.60 8.48 3.58
C LEU A 65 -5.70 7.61 2.33
N SER A 66 -6.88 7.52 1.73
CA SER A 66 -7.10 6.84 0.45
C SER A 66 -7.66 7.85 -0.54
N SER A 67 -7.02 7.96 -1.69
CA SER A 67 -7.41 8.85 -2.78
C SER A 67 -7.23 8.15 -4.12
N PRO A 68 -7.76 8.72 -5.22
CA PRO A 68 -7.48 8.20 -6.56
C PRO A 68 -5.98 8.18 -6.92
N ALA A 69 -5.16 8.99 -6.24
CA ALA A 69 -3.72 9.04 -6.45
C ALA A 69 -2.95 7.94 -5.68
N GLY A 70 -3.59 7.23 -4.74
CA GLY A 70 -2.92 6.21 -3.95
C GLY A 70 -3.43 6.08 -2.52
N VAL A 71 -2.67 5.36 -1.71
CA VAL A 71 -2.98 5.06 -0.31
C VAL A 71 -1.79 5.40 0.56
N THR A 72 -2.04 6.06 1.68
CA THR A 72 -1.06 6.32 2.73
C THR A 72 -1.60 5.80 4.05
N ILE A 73 -0.81 5.01 4.78
CA ILE A 73 -1.11 4.57 6.15
C ILE A 73 0.06 5.01 7.03
N HIS A 74 -0.17 5.83 8.05
CA HIS A 74 0.88 6.40 8.89
C HIS A 74 0.71 6.01 10.36
N GLY A 75 1.80 6.11 11.13
CA GLY A 75 1.78 5.85 12.57
C GLY A 75 1.79 4.36 12.95
N LEU A 76 2.15 3.47 12.02
CA LEU A 76 2.20 2.03 12.30
C LEU A 76 3.52 1.64 12.99
N PRO A 77 3.49 0.69 13.94
CA PRO A 77 4.68 -0.06 14.34
C PRO A 77 5.33 -0.76 13.14
N HIS A 78 6.61 -1.10 13.26
CA HIS A 78 7.40 -1.60 12.12
C HIS A 78 6.85 -2.91 11.53
N ASP A 79 6.52 -3.89 12.37
CA ASP A 79 5.94 -5.17 12.00
C ASP A 79 4.57 -5.01 11.31
N ARG A 80 3.74 -4.11 11.83
CA ARG A 80 2.43 -3.79 11.25
C ARG A 80 2.56 -3.08 9.91
N ALA A 81 3.58 -2.23 9.74
CA ALA A 81 3.85 -1.58 8.47
C ALA A 81 4.37 -2.55 7.40
N GLU A 82 5.22 -3.51 7.75
CA GLU A 82 5.66 -4.56 6.84
C GLU A 82 4.48 -5.44 6.39
N LEU A 83 3.60 -5.79 7.33
CA LEU A 83 2.36 -6.49 7.02
C LEU A 83 1.46 -5.66 6.09
N ALA A 84 1.25 -4.38 6.40
CA ALA A 84 0.45 -3.48 5.57
C ALA A 84 1.00 -3.36 4.14
N ALA A 85 2.32 -3.19 4.00
CA ALA A 85 2.97 -3.10 2.71
C ALA A 85 2.81 -4.39 1.89
N THR A 86 3.00 -5.55 2.53
CA THR A 86 2.83 -6.86 1.89
C THR A 86 1.38 -7.09 1.44
N MET A 87 0.40 -6.77 2.30
CA MET A 87 -1.01 -6.94 1.96
C MET A 87 -1.44 -5.98 0.85
N LEU A 88 -0.96 -4.74 0.86
CA LEU A 88 -1.22 -3.78 -0.21
C LEU A 88 -0.61 -4.25 -1.54
N ASP A 89 0.63 -4.78 -1.54
CA ASP A 89 1.27 -5.29 -2.77
C ASP A 89 0.46 -6.43 -3.36
N ASN A 90 0.06 -7.38 -2.52
CA ASN A 90 -0.75 -8.52 -2.92
C ASN A 90 -2.13 -8.10 -3.43
N ALA A 91 -2.79 -7.14 -2.78
CA ALA A 91 -4.09 -6.64 -3.20
C ALA A 91 -4.02 -5.98 -4.58
N VAL A 92 -3.06 -5.07 -4.79
CA VAL A 92 -2.87 -4.39 -6.07
C VAL A 92 -2.47 -5.40 -7.15
N SER A 93 -1.50 -6.28 -6.85
CA SER A 93 -1.02 -7.28 -7.80
C SER A 93 -2.12 -8.26 -8.23
N SER A 94 -2.94 -8.72 -7.29
CA SER A 94 -4.08 -9.61 -7.58
C SER A 94 -5.14 -8.93 -8.43
N LEU A 95 -5.45 -7.65 -8.18
CA LEU A 95 -6.44 -6.91 -8.98
C LEU A 95 -5.95 -6.69 -10.42
N LEU A 96 -4.65 -6.43 -10.57
CA LEU A 96 -4.05 -6.19 -11.88
C LEU A 96 -3.73 -7.49 -12.62
N GLY A 97 -3.65 -8.63 -11.92
CA GLY A 97 -3.24 -9.92 -12.50
C GLY A 97 -1.75 -9.95 -12.80
N ILE A 98 -0.95 -9.24 -12.00
CA ILE A 98 0.51 -9.18 -12.10
C ILE A 98 1.14 -9.91 -10.92
N GLN A 99 2.42 -10.27 -11.06
CA GLN A 99 3.15 -10.92 -9.99
C GLN A 99 3.61 -9.88 -8.96
N PRO A 100 3.37 -10.11 -7.65
CA PRO A 100 3.85 -9.22 -6.60
C PRO A 100 5.38 -9.06 -6.66
N ALA A 101 5.89 -7.98 -6.06
CA ALA A 101 7.33 -7.79 -5.99
C ALA A 101 7.95 -8.96 -5.20
N ALA A 102 8.80 -9.75 -5.87
CA ALA A 102 9.45 -10.93 -5.27
C ALA A 102 10.32 -10.58 -4.05
N ASP A 103 10.67 -9.30 -3.92
CA ASP A 103 11.33 -8.71 -2.76
C ASP A 103 10.39 -7.59 -2.29
N GLY A 104 9.74 -7.76 -1.15
CA GLY A 104 8.75 -6.83 -0.56
C GLY A 104 9.32 -5.47 -0.16
N THR A 105 10.05 -4.80 -1.04
CA THR A 105 10.71 -3.53 -0.76
C THR A 105 10.95 -2.80 -2.08
N CYS A 106 10.14 -1.78 -2.37
CA CYS A 106 10.64 -0.70 -3.22
C CYS A 106 11.62 0.10 -2.34
N ALA A 107 12.92 -0.19 -2.54
CA ALA A 107 14.10 0.51 -2.04
C ALA A 107 13.86 1.47 -0.87
N SER A 108 14.31 1.06 0.32
CA SER A 108 14.67 2.02 1.37
C SER A 108 15.54 3.12 0.76
N LEU A 109 15.06 4.37 0.84
CA LEU A 109 15.89 5.56 0.82
C LEU A 109 15.99 6.06 2.25
#